data_AF-A0A1B6MLA9-F1
#
_entry.id   AF-A0A1B6MLA9-F1
#
_cell.length_a   1.000
_cell.length_b   1.000
_cell.length_c   1.000
_cell.angle_alpha   90.00
_cell.angle_beta   90.00
_cell.angle_gamma   90.00
#
_symmetry.space_group_name_H-M   'P 1'
#
loop_
_entity.id
_entity.type
_entity.pdbx_description
1 polymer ?
#
loop_
_entity_poly.entity_id
_entity_poly.type
_entity_poly.pdbx_seq_one_letter_code
_entity_poly.pdbx_strand_id
1 'polypeptide(L)'
;PNDIENPVFLLDRLSSSDGSRSLPYCRRNATCQTLNYTTCFGAKLPYSKTTLELVPRLETQEQIMYHFAVWKGLVHLPRCWAVIQPFLCSLYMPKCENNQVDLPSQEMCKVLLGPCRILTEENAWPMALHCHNTTGFPSGCKNDVRELKFNTTGSCQGPMVPTHSLSSYYDGMEGCGVQCDNPMFTPDERYQIHRLVAWAATTCFLFNLFTVVTFMIDWKSSSKYPALVIFYINLCFLIVCLGWLAQFLPGGREDIVCRKDRTLRVGEPNADENLSCVVVFVLVYYFLMAGIVWFVILTYAYHISFQALGKIQERMDKKGAYFHLVAWSLPLVL
;
A
#
# COMPACT_ATOMS: atom_id res chain seq x y z
N PRO A 1 -21.50 9.31 -1.46
CA PRO A 1 -22.00 8.07 -0.82
C PRO A 1 -20.85 7.08 -0.65
N ASN A 2 -20.03 7.31 0.38
CA ASN A 2 -19.07 6.38 1.01
C ASN A 2 -18.43 7.18 2.15
N ASP A 3 -19.24 7.48 3.16
CA ASP A 3 -18.74 7.98 4.43
C ASP A 3 -18.02 6.82 5.11
N ILE A 4 -16.70 6.86 5.04
CA ILE A 4 -15.80 5.99 5.81
C ILE A 4 -16.09 6.29 7.28
N GLU A 5 -16.78 5.37 7.95
CA GLU A 5 -17.14 5.48 9.35
C GLU A 5 -15.90 5.85 10.18
N ASN A 6 -16.02 6.97 10.89
CA ASN A 6 -15.06 7.40 11.91
C ASN A 6 -14.92 6.24 12.92
N PRO A 7 -13.71 5.79 13.34
CA PRO A 7 -13.56 4.70 14.31
C PRO A 7 -14.30 4.96 15.64
N VAL A 8 -14.57 6.24 15.92
CA VAL A 8 -15.39 6.70 17.04
C VAL A 8 -16.86 6.28 16.89
N PHE A 9 -17.41 6.20 15.68
CA PHE A 9 -18.81 5.82 15.39
C PHE A 9 -19.05 4.30 15.51
N LEU A 10 -18.04 3.46 15.26
CA LEU A 10 -18.15 2.01 15.51
C LEU A 10 -18.30 1.69 17.01
N LEU A 11 -17.80 2.56 17.88
CA LEU A 11 -18.01 2.46 19.33
C LEU A 11 -19.45 2.85 19.75
N ASP A 12 -20.13 3.70 18.97
CA ASP A 12 -21.50 4.15 19.27
C ASP A 12 -22.56 3.09 18.94
N ARG A 13 -22.37 2.26 17.90
CA ARG A 13 -23.37 1.24 17.52
C ARG A 13 -23.42 0.01 18.43
N LEU A 14 -22.41 -0.21 19.27
CA LEU A 14 -22.34 -1.39 20.15
C LEU A 14 -22.98 -1.18 21.55
N SER A 15 -23.62 -0.03 21.80
CA SER A 15 -24.12 0.31 23.15
C SER A 15 -25.52 0.95 23.13
N SER A 16 -26.49 0.33 22.46
CA SER A 16 -27.91 0.62 22.68
C SER A 16 -28.59 -0.53 23.45
N SER A 17 -28.16 -0.76 24.69
CA SER A 17 -29.00 -1.43 25.69
C SER A 17 -28.68 -0.98 27.12
N ASP A 18 -29.55 -0.12 27.63
CA ASP A 18 -30.21 -0.18 28.94
C ASP A 18 -29.39 -0.15 30.27
N GLY A 19 -29.81 0.74 31.18
CA GLY A 19 -29.77 0.50 32.62
C GLY A 19 -28.46 0.77 33.37
N SER A 20 -28.40 1.92 34.05
CA SER A 20 -27.45 2.32 35.11
C SER A 20 -27.28 1.26 36.23
N ARG A 21 -26.39 0.27 36.05
CA ARG A 21 -25.80 -0.53 37.13
C ARG A 21 -24.33 -0.82 36.82
N SER A 22 -23.41 -0.24 37.59
CA SER A 22 -22.00 -0.63 37.55
C SER A 22 -21.87 -2.08 38.02
N LEU A 23 -21.61 -3.00 37.10
CA LEU A 23 -21.50 -4.42 37.41
C LEU A 23 -20.29 -4.65 38.35
N PRO A 24 -20.44 -5.41 39.45
CA PRO A 24 -19.39 -5.53 40.47
C PRO A 24 -18.10 -6.16 39.96
N TYR A 25 -18.15 -6.92 38.86
CA TYR A 25 -16.97 -7.53 38.24
C TYR A 25 -16.17 -6.57 37.35
N CYS A 26 -16.70 -5.38 37.05
CA CYS A 26 -15.98 -4.33 36.30
C CYS A 26 -15.01 -3.54 37.19
N ARG A 27 -15.01 -3.80 38.50
CA ARG A 27 -14.15 -3.13 39.47
C ARG A 27 -13.26 -4.12 40.19
N ARG A 28 -12.05 -3.68 40.51
CA ARG A 28 -11.11 -4.43 41.35
C ARG A 28 -10.76 -3.61 42.58
N ASN A 29 -10.59 -4.26 43.72
CA ASN A 29 -10.00 -3.60 44.88
C ASN A 29 -8.55 -3.24 44.56
N ALA A 30 -8.15 -2.01 44.87
CA ALA A 30 -6.81 -1.50 44.63
C ALA A 30 -6.49 -0.35 45.60
N THR A 31 -5.21 -0.17 45.89
CA THR A 31 -4.73 0.97 46.68
C THR A 31 -4.70 2.23 45.80
N CYS A 32 -5.47 3.24 46.20
CA CYS A 32 -5.52 4.51 45.47
C CYS A 32 -4.43 5.47 45.97
N GLN A 33 -3.71 6.08 45.03
CA GLN A 33 -2.72 7.13 45.27
C GLN A 33 -3.06 8.40 44.51
N THR A 34 -2.56 9.55 44.98
CA THR A 34 -2.75 10.84 44.30
C THR A 34 -1.92 10.92 43.02
N LEU A 35 -2.50 11.49 41.96
CA LEU A 35 -1.81 11.71 40.69
C LEU A 35 -0.73 12.79 40.83
N ASN A 36 0.52 12.43 40.51
CA ASN A 36 1.62 13.38 40.32
C ASN A 36 1.49 14.09 38.96
N TYR A 37 0.92 13.40 37.97
CA TYR A 37 0.70 13.89 36.61
C TYR A 37 -0.80 13.95 36.30
N THR A 38 -1.32 15.12 35.97
CA THR A 38 -2.76 15.35 35.75
C THR A 38 -3.20 15.19 34.29
N THR A 39 -2.28 14.78 33.41
CA THR A 39 -2.55 14.60 31.98
C THR A 39 -2.06 13.24 31.50
N CYS A 40 -2.79 12.64 30.56
CA CYS A 40 -2.42 11.40 29.89
C CYS A 40 -2.45 11.62 28.37
N PHE A 41 -1.30 11.44 27.70
CA PHE A 41 -1.10 11.80 26.28
C PHE A 41 -1.63 13.20 25.90
N GLY A 42 -1.53 14.16 26.82
CA GLY A 42 -2.01 15.54 26.62
C GLY A 42 -3.48 15.78 26.96
N ALA A 43 -4.28 14.73 27.18
CA ALA A 43 -5.66 14.86 27.67
C ALA A 43 -5.66 15.08 29.19
N LYS A 44 -6.44 16.06 29.67
CA LYS A 44 -6.57 16.35 31.11
C LYS A 44 -7.47 15.30 31.78
N LEU A 45 -6.97 14.69 32.85
CA LEU A 45 -7.73 13.71 33.62
C LEU A 45 -8.75 14.42 34.56
N PRO A 46 -10.01 13.97 34.61
CA PRO A 46 -11.06 14.60 35.43
C PRO A 46 -11.03 14.13 36.90
N TYR A 47 -10.14 13.20 37.25
CA TYR A 47 -9.95 12.65 38.59
C TYR A 47 -8.56 12.97 39.14
N SER A 48 -8.39 12.87 40.46
CA SER A 48 -7.15 13.19 41.18
C SER A 48 -6.42 11.97 41.75
N LYS A 49 -7.02 10.78 41.68
CA LYS A 49 -6.47 9.53 42.24
C LYS A 49 -6.40 8.43 41.18
N THR A 50 -5.32 7.65 41.23
CA THR A 50 -5.03 6.51 40.34
C THR A 50 -4.52 5.31 41.15
N THR A 51 -4.28 4.18 40.49
CA THR A 51 -3.57 3.02 41.04
C THR A 51 -2.54 2.50 40.04
N LEU A 52 -1.49 1.81 40.52
CA LEU A 52 -0.46 1.17 39.68
C LEU A 52 -0.67 -0.34 39.52
N GLU A 53 -1.60 -0.92 40.27
CA GLU A 53 -1.70 -2.37 40.42
C GLU A 53 -2.25 -3.09 39.17
N LEU A 54 -2.78 -2.37 38.17
CA LEU A 54 -3.32 -2.98 36.94
C LEU A 54 -2.22 -3.53 36.02
N VAL A 55 -1.02 -2.94 36.04
CA VAL A 55 0.10 -3.37 35.21
C VAL A 55 1.19 -3.99 36.10
N PRO A 56 1.60 -5.24 35.84
CA PRO A 56 2.63 -5.88 36.65
C PRO A 56 3.95 -5.10 36.62
N ARG A 57 4.66 -5.06 37.75
CA ARG A 57 5.99 -4.43 37.91
C ARG A 57 6.03 -2.90 37.77
N LEU A 58 4.89 -2.22 37.83
CA LEU A 58 4.86 -0.77 38.05
C LEU A 58 4.79 -0.46 39.55
N GLU A 59 5.81 0.25 40.04
CA GLU A 59 5.93 0.66 41.44
C GLU A 59 5.81 2.19 41.59
N THR A 60 6.17 2.96 40.57
CA THR A 60 6.15 4.43 40.61
C THR A 60 5.44 5.05 39.42
N GLN A 61 4.92 6.28 39.59
CA GLN A 61 4.26 7.01 38.48
C GLN A 61 5.26 7.50 37.43
N GLU A 62 6.53 7.68 37.80
CA GLU A 62 7.62 8.04 36.89
C GLU A 62 7.87 6.92 35.86
N GLN A 63 7.75 5.65 36.26
CA GLN A 63 7.82 4.51 35.33
C GLN A 63 6.70 4.56 34.29
N ILE A 64 5.48 4.99 34.66
CA ILE A 64 4.40 5.19 33.69
C ILE A 64 4.83 6.20 32.62
N MET A 65 5.40 7.34 33.04
CA MET A 65 5.82 8.37 32.09
C MET A 65 6.92 7.87 31.14
N TYR A 66 7.84 7.02 31.62
CA TYR A 66 8.82 6.35 30.79
C TYR A 66 8.15 5.43 29.75
N HIS A 67 7.21 4.58 30.16
CA HIS A 67 6.46 3.72 29.22
C HIS A 67 5.67 4.55 28.21
N PHE A 68 5.03 5.65 28.63
CA PHE A 68 4.33 6.55 27.74
C PHE A 68 5.24 7.23 26.73
N ALA A 69 6.49 7.54 27.09
CA ALA A 69 7.47 8.06 26.14
C ALA A 69 7.78 7.04 25.03
N VAL A 70 7.86 5.76 25.36
CA VAL A 70 8.02 4.68 24.38
C VAL A 70 6.77 4.54 23.50
N TRP A 71 5.59 4.48 24.11
CA TRP A 71 4.31 4.35 23.38
C TRP A 71 4.02 5.53 22.46
N LYS A 72 4.53 6.73 22.75
CA LYS A 72 4.43 7.90 21.86
C LYS A 72 5.06 7.67 20.49
N GLY A 73 5.96 6.69 20.32
CA GLY A 73 6.48 6.31 19.01
C GLY A 73 5.39 5.89 18.00
N LEU A 74 4.24 5.42 18.50
CA LEU A 74 3.10 5.05 17.67
C LEU A 74 2.36 6.24 17.04
N VAL A 75 2.74 7.49 17.35
CA VAL A 75 2.24 8.68 16.64
C VAL A 75 2.44 8.57 15.12
N HIS A 76 3.40 7.76 14.68
CA HIS A 76 3.67 7.48 13.28
C HIS A 76 2.71 6.48 12.61
N LEU A 77 1.79 5.90 13.37
CA LEU A 77 0.72 5.02 12.91
C LEU A 77 -0.62 5.67 13.27
N PRO A 78 -1.15 6.60 12.45
CA PRO A 78 -2.24 7.50 12.84
C PRO A 78 -3.53 6.76 13.25
N ARG A 79 -3.89 5.67 12.55
CA ARG A 79 -5.08 4.87 12.89
C ARG A 79 -4.90 4.14 14.22
N CYS A 80 -3.72 3.57 14.48
CA CYS A 80 -3.39 2.94 15.76
C CYS A 80 -3.31 3.97 16.89
N TRP A 81 -2.66 5.11 16.66
CA TRP A 81 -2.47 6.17 17.65
C TRP A 81 -3.79 6.65 18.24
N ALA A 82 -4.79 6.88 17.38
CA ALA A 82 -6.10 7.36 17.79
C ALA A 82 -6.83 6.41 18.75
N VAL A 83 -6.63 5.09 18.61
CA VAL A 83 -7.31 4.08 19.44
C VAL A 83 -6.49 3.63 20.64
N ILE A 84 -5.16 3.68 20.57
CA ILE A 84 -4.28 3.19 21.64
C ILE A 84 -4.13 4.18 22.81
N GLN A 85 -4.17 5.48 22.54
CA GLN A 85 -4.12 6.53 23.57
C GLN A 85 -5.16 6.32 24.70
N PRO A 86 -6.48 6.22 24.40
CA PRO A 86 -7.47 6.04 25.44
C PRO A 86 -7.30 4.70 26.18
N PHE A 87 -6.88 3.64 25.49
CA PHE A 87 -6.67 2.34 26.12
C PHE A 87 -5.52 2.37 27.13
N LEU A 88 -4.37 2.93 26.74
CA LEU A 88 -3.21 3.05 27.62
C LEU A 88 -3.52 3.93 28.84
N CYS A 89 -4.28 5.02 28.68
CA CYS A 89 -4.73 5.81 29.83
C CYS A 89 -5.65 5.02 30.77
N SER A 90 -6.56 4.21 30.23
CA SER A 90 -7.47 3.37 31.03
C SER A 90 -6.75 2.26 31.80
N LEU A 91 -5.55 1.87 31.37
CA LEU A 91 -4.78 0.80 31.99
C LEU A 91 -3.70 1.32 32.95
N TYR A 92 -2.91 2.32 32.52
CA TYR A 92 -1.78 2.84 33.28
C TYR A 92 -2.16 3.96 34.25
N MET A 93 -3.19 4.74 33.95
CA MET A 93 -3.66 5.85 34.80
C MET A 93 -5.18 5.80 35.02
N PRO A 94 -5.73 4.66 35.49
CA PRO A 94 -7.17 4.50 35.66
C PRO A 94 -7.71 5.40 36.78
N LYS A 95 -9.02 5.65 36.76
CA LYS A 95 -9.71 6.29 37.89
C LYS A 95 -9.72 5.33 39.08
N CYS A 96 -9.30 5.81 40.25
CA CYS A 96 -9.37 5.04 41.51
C CYS A 96 -10.17 5.81 42.56
N GLU A 97 -11.28 5.23 43.02
CA GLU A 97 -12.20 5.85 43.98
C GLU A 97 -12.64 4.80 45.01
N ASN A 98 -12.67 5.17 46.30
CA ASN A 98 -13.06 4.27 47.40
C ASN A 98 -12.26 2.94 47.45
N ASN A 99 -10.95 2.97 47.16
CA ASN A 99 -10.09 1.78 47.05
C ASN A 99 -10.57 0.75 46.01
N GLN A 100 -11.29 1.24 44.99
CA GLN A 100 -11.69 0.46 43.83
C GLN A 100 -11.22 1.16 42.55
N VAL A 101 -10.85 0.34 41.57
CA VAL A 101 -10.44 0.79 40.24
C VAL A 101 -11.37 0.18 39.20
N ASP A 102 -11.81 0.98 38.23
CA ASP A 102 -12.58 0.51 37.08
C ASP A 102 -11.64 -0.16 36.07
N LEU A 103 -12.01 -1.36 35.60
CA LEU A 103 -11.22 -2.14 34.65
C LEU A 103 -11.56 -1.77 33.20
N PRO A 104 -10.57 -1.74 32.29
CA PRO A 104 -10.81 -1.56 30.87
C PRO A 104 -11.62 -2.73 30.29
N SER A 105 -12.59 -2.41 29.44
CA SER A 105 -13.46 -3.42 28.81
C SER A 105 -12.73 -4.27 27.75
N GLN A 106 -13.16 -5.51 27.55
CA GLN A 106 -12.63 -6.38 26.49
C GLN A 106 -12.81 -5.79 25.09
N GLU A 107 -13.94 -5.12 24.85
CA GLU A 107 -14.29 -4.50 23.58
C GLU A 107 -13.29 -3.39 23.23
N MET A 108 -12.92 -2.55 24.20
CA MET A 108 -11.92 -1.52 24.04
C MET A 108 -10.53 -2.10 23.70
N CYS A 109 -10.16 -3.23 24.30
CA CYS A 109 -8.91 -3.93 23.96
C CYS A 109 -8.95 -4.49 22.53
N LYS A 110 -10.05 -5.15 22.15
CA LYS A 110 -10.20 -5.80 20.83
C LYS A 110 -10.16 -4.81 19.67
N VAL A 111 -10.63 -3.57 19.87
CA VAL A 111 -10.55 -2.51 18.84
C VAL A 111 -9.11 -2.26 18.37
N LEU A 112 -8.11 -2.46 19.23
CA LEU A 112 -6.70 -2.25 18.89
C LEU A 112 -6.16 -3.26 17.88
N LEU A 113 -6.75 -4.47 17.84
CA LEU A 113 -6.21 -5.59 17.07
C LEU A 113 -6.25 -5.37 15.54
N GLY A 114 -7.11 -4.46 15.05
CA GLY A 114 -7.10 -4.04 13.65
C GLY A 114 -6.04 -2.97 13.38
N PRO A 115 -6.25 -1.72 13.83
CA PRO A 115 -5.37 -0.60 13.50
C PRO A 115 -3.92 -0.76 13.98
N CYS A 116 -3.69 -1.51 15.06
CA CYS A 116 -2.38 -1.76 15.63
C CYS A 116 -1.84 -3.17 15.32
N ARG A 117 -2.32 -3.81 14.25
CA ARG A 117 -1.96 -5.19 13.87
C ARG A 117 -0.46 -5.42 13.78
N ILE A 118 0.33 -4.46 13.29
CA ILE A 118 1.79 -4.56 13.21
C ILE A 118 2.44 -4.93 14.56
N LEU A 119 1.88 -4.45 15.68
CA LEU A 119 2.42 -4.74 17.01
C LEU A 119 2.11 -6.17 17.46
N THR A 120 1.01 -6.73 16.98
CA THR A 120 0.64 -8.13 17.26
C THR A 120 1.43 -9.11 16.41
N GLU A 121 1.73 -8.76 15.15
CA GLU A 121 2.49 -9.60 14.23
C GLU A 121 3.98 -9.66 14.57
N GLU A 122 4.57 -8.52 14.93
CA GLU A 122 6.01 -8.42 15.30
C GLU A 122 6.30 -8.90 16.73
N ASN A 123 5.33 -9.54 17.40
CA ASN A 123 5.43 -9.99 18.80
C ASN A 123 5.86 -8.87 19.78
N ALA A 124 5.61 -7.61 19.42
CA ALA A 124 5.92 -6.43 20.22
C ALA A 124 4.82 -6.14 21.27
N TRP A 125 3.68 -6.84 21.21
CA TRP A 125 2.55 -6.66 22.10
C TRP A 125 2.79 -7.35 23.47
N PRO A 126 2.86 -6.60 24.59
CA PRO A 126 3.11 -7.19 25.89
C PRO A 126 2.01 -8.16 26.34
N MET A 127 2.37 -9.20 27.10
CA MET A 127 1.42 -10.15 27.70
C MET A 127 0.32 -9.45 28.53
N ALA A 128 0.66 -8.35 29.20
CA ALA A 128 -0.29 -7.55 29.98
C ALA A 128 -1.40 -6.90 29.13
N LEU A 129 -1.20 -6.77 27.81
CA LEU A 129 -2.16 -6.15 26.89
C LEU A 129 -2.96 -7.19 26.07
N HIS A 130 -2.82 -8.49 26.36
CA HIS A 130 -3.55 -9.52 25.61
C HIS A 130 -5.04 -9.55 26.01
N CYS A 131 -5.90 -9.25 25.04
CA CYS A 131 -7.36 -9.12 25.25
C CYS A 131 -8.09 -10.43 25.60
N HIS A 132 -7.41 -11.58 25.53
CA HIS A 132 -7.99 -12.88 25.90
C HIS A 132 -8.13 -13.04 27.43
N ASN A 133 -7.41 -12.25 28.22
CA ASN A 133 -7.50 -12.34 29.68
C ASN A 133 -8.77 -11.66 30.21
N THR A 134 -9.82 -12.45 30.45
CA THR A 134 -11.12 -11.98 30.97
C THR A 134 -11.06 -11.47 32.41
N THR A 135 -10.00 -11.81 33.17
CA THR A 135 -9.80 -11.29 34.53
C THR A 135 -9.22 -9.87 34.54
N GLY A 136 -8.46 -9.50 33.50
CA GLY A 136 -7.94 -8.15 33.30
C GLY A 136 -8.87 -7.26 32.47
N PHE A 137 -9.56 -7.87 31.49
CA PHE A 137 -10.43 -7.18 30.54
C PHE A 137 -11.83 -7.80 30.53
N PRO A 138 -12.71 -7.46 31.50
CA PRO A 138 -14.08 -7.94 31.54
C PRO A 138 -14.95 -7.39 30.39
N SER A 139 -15.96 -8.13 29.94
CA SER A 139 -16.89 -7.71 28.89
C SER A 139 -18.06 -6.89 29.44
N GLY A 140 -18.57 -5.96 28.62
CA GLY A 140 -19.75 -5.14 28.96
C GLY A 140 -19.52 -4.05 30.01
N CYS A 141 -18.26 -3.68 30.27
CA CYS A 141 -17.92 -2.60 31.22
C CYS A 141 -17.88 -1.22 30.54
N LYS A 142 -18.36 -0.17 31.23
CA LYS A 142 -18.20 1.22 30.78
C LYS A 142 -16.73 1.63 30.95
N ASN A 143 -16.20 2.37 29.99
CA ASN A 143 -14.84 2.92 30.07
C ASN A 143 -14.92 4.44 30.28
N ASP A 144 -14.42 4.92 31.42
CA ASP A 144 -14.44 6.35 31.78
C ASP A 144 -13.57 7.21 30.87
N VAL A 145 -12.62 6.59 30.16
CA VAL A 145 -11.67 7.29 29.27
C VAL A 145 -12.30 7.68 27.92
N ARG A 146 -13.50 7.17 27.59
CA ARG A 146 -14.21 7.54 26.34
C ARG A 146 -14.61 9.01 26.28
N GLU A 147 -14.79 9.65 27.44
CA GLU A 147 -15.20 11.06 27.53
C GLU A 147 -13.99 12.02 27.37
N LEU A 148 -12.76 11.50 27.36
CA LEU A 148 -11.55 12.28 27.18
C LEU A 148 -11.30 12.61 25.71
N LYS A 149 -11.00 13.88 25.43
CA LYS A 149 -10.60 14.35 24.11
C LYS A 149 -9.10 14.20 23.95
N PHE A 150 -8.67 13.21 23.18
CA PHE A 150 -7.28 13.00 22.82
C PHE A 150 -6.90 13.77 21.57
N ASN A 151 -5.66 14.23 21.52
CA ASN A 151 -5.10 14.70 20.26
C ASN A 151 -4.72 13.49 19.40
N THR A 152 -5.58 13.17 18.42
CA THR A 152 -5.43 12.04 17.50
C THR A 152 -4.62 12.39 16.26
N THR A 153 -4.02 13.59 16.18
CA THR A 153 -3.11 13.90 15.07
C THR A 153 -1.87 13.01 15.15
N GLY A 154 -1.82 12.01 14.27
CA GLY A 154 -0.64 11.24 13.93
C GLY A 154 -0.17 11.58 12.52
N SER A 155 1.09 11.29 12.22
CA SER A 155 1.68 11.54 10.90
C SER A 155 2.57 10.38 10.49
N CYS A 156 2.35 9.83 9.30
CA CYS A 156 3.22 8.80 8.75
C CYS A 156 4.67 9.29 8.69
N GLN A 157 5.60 8.47 9.16
CA GLN A 157 7.03 8.75 9.03
C GLN A 157 7.48 8.40 7.61
N GLY A 158 8.32 9.24 7.00
CA GLY A 158 8.96 8.92 5.72
C GLY A 158 9.70 7.58 5.81
N PRO A 159 9.60 6.69 4.81
CA PRO A 159 9.13 6.91 3.44
C PRO A 159 7.61 6.74 3.19
N MET A 160 6.80 6.66 4.24
CA MET A 160 5.35 6.48 4.11
C MET A 160 4.60 7.81 4.03
N VAL A 161 3.48 7.80 3.34
CA VAL A 161 2.55 8.94 3.20
C VAL A 161 1.16 8.55 3.70
N PRO A 162 0.39 9.50 4.26
CA PRO A 162 -0.97 9.22 4.70
C PRO A 162 -1.87 8.92 3.51
N THR A 163 -2.74 7.92 3.66
CA THR A 163 -3.73 7.56 2.64
C THR A 163 -5.04 7.13 3.30
N HIS A 164 -6.14 7.33 2.57
CA HIS A 164 -7.48 6.86 2.95
C HIS A 164 -7.93 5.65 2.12
N SER A 165 -7.16 5.28 1.09
CA SER A 165 -7.48 4.16 0.21
C SER A 165 -7.01 2.84 0.84
N LEU A 166 -7.94 1.91 1.02
CA LEU A 166 -7.65 0.58 1.54
C LEU A 166 -6.64 -0.18 0.66
N SER A 167 -6.68 0.01 -0.66
CA SER A 167 -5.74 -0.63 -1.60
C SER A 167 -4.35 0.01 -1.62
N SER A 168 -4.16 1.13 -0.93
CA SER A 168 -2.87 1.81 -0.78
C SER A 168 -2.22 1.57 0.59
N TYR A 169 -2.91 0.89 1.51
CA TYR A 169 -2.36 0.60 2.84
C TYR A 169 -1.18 -0.34 2.73
N TYR A 170 -0.11 -0.02 3.45
CA TYR A 170 0.97 -0.96 3.65
C TYR A 170 0.55 -2.03 4.66
N ASP A 171 1.00 -3.26 4.45
CA ASP A 171 0.59 -4.39 5.29
C ASP A 171 0.95 -4.14 6.77
N GLY A 172 -0.02 -4.36 7.66
CA GLY A 172 0.08 -4.06 9.09
C GLY A 172 0.01 -2.57 9.49
N MET A 173 0.07 -1.62 8.55
CA MET A 173 0.13 -0.18 8.83
C MET A 173 -1.07 0.59 8.25
N GLU A 174 -2.21 0.53 8.95
CA GLU A 174 -3.43 1.19 8.51
C GLU A 174 -3.32 2.72 8.48
N GLY A 175 -3.75 3.32 7.37
CA GLY A 175 -3.74 4.78 7.17
C GLY A 175 -2.44 5.34 6.62
N CYS A 176 -1.42 4.50 6.41
CA CYS A 176 -0.18 4.87 5.74
C CYS A 176 0.08 3.95 4.55
N GLY A 177 0.65 4.51 3.48
CA GLY A 177 1.04 3.80 2.27
C GLY A 177 2.45 4.19 1.84
N VAL A 178 3.07 3.38 0.99
CA VAL A 178 4.39 3.71 0.44
C VAL A 178 4.26 4.89 -0.52
N GLN A 179 5.12 5.90 -0.37
CA GLN A 179 5.15 7.03 -1.29
C GLN A 179 5.40 6.57 -2.74
N CYS A 180 4.91 7.33 -3.72
CA CYS A 180 5.06 6.99 -5.15
C CYS A 180 6.52 6.84 -5.56
N ASP A 181 7.38 7.73 -5.07
CA ASP A 181 8.80 7.70 -5.37
C ASP A 181 9.51 6.56 -4.62
N ASN A 182 10.11 5.64 -5.38
CA ASN A 182 10.78 4.48 -4.80
C ASN A 182 11.83 4.92 -3.74
N PRO A 183 11.65 4.56 -2.46
CA PRO A 183 12.51 5.02 -1.38
C PRO A 183 13.90 4.36 -1.36
N MET A 184 14.09 3.28 -2.13
CA MET A 184 15.38 2.59 -2.24
C MET A 184 16.39 3.35 -3.11
N PHE A 185 15.93 4.30 -3.92
CA PHE A 185 16.78 5.06 -4.83
C PHE A 185 16.77 6.55 -4.49
N THR A 186 17.95 7.13 -4.44
CA THR A 186 18.13 8.57 -4.25
C THR A 186 17.52 9.37 -5.43
N PRO A 187 17.18 10.65 -5.22
CA PRO A 187 16.72 11.52 -6.31
C PRO A 187 17.70 11.55 -7.50
N ASP A 188 19.01 11.54 -7.22
CA ASP A 188 20.05 11.59 -8.25
C ASP A 188 20.12 10.31 -9.08
N GLU A 189 20.02 9.13 -8.45
CA GLU A 189 19.96 7.85 -9.16
C GLU A 189 18.72 7.76 -10.05
N ARG A 190 17.57 8.22 -9.55
CA ARG A 190 16.33 8.27 -10.34
C ARG A 190 16.47 9.22 -11.53
N TYR A 191 17.12 10.37 -11.35
CA TYR A 191 17.43 11.29 -12.44
C TYR A 191 18.38 10.67 -13.49
N GLN A 192 19.41 9.95 -13.05
CA GLN A 192 20.32 9.25 -13.95
C GLN A 192 19.60 8.18 -14.77
N ILE A 193 18.74 7.37 -14.13
CA ILE A 193 17.92 6.36 -14.81
C ILE A 193 16.99 7.01 -15.83
N HIS A 194 16.29 8.09 -15.48
CA HIS A 194 15.45 8.83 -16.42
C HIS A 194 16.21 9.32 -17.63
N ARG A 195 17.38 9.93 -17.43
CA ARG A 195 18.21 10.43 -18.53
C ARG A 195 18.69 9.30 -19.43
N LEU A 196 19.07 8.16 -18.86
CA LEU A 196 19.47 6.97 -19.61
C LEU A 196 18.30 6.45 -20.46
N VAL A 197 17.12 6.30 -19.87
CA VAL A 197 15.91 5.85 -20.58
C VAL A 197 15.52 6.84 -21.68
N ALA A 198 15.56 8.15 -21.42
CA ALA A 198 15.26 9.17 -22.41
C ALA A 198 16.18 9.05 -23.64
N TRP A 199 17.49 8.95 -23.41
CA TRP A 199 18.46 8.81 -24.49
C TRP A 199 18.27 7.49 -25.26
N ALA A 200 18.24 6.36 -24.56
CA ALA A 200 18.15 5.05 -25.18
C ALA A 200 16.82 4.86 -25.95
N ALA A 201 15.70 5.24 -25.35
CA ALA A 201 14.39 5.12 -25.98
C ALA A 201 14.25 6.05 -27.18
N THR A 202 14.77 7.27 -27.11
CA THR A 202 14.73 8.21 -28.26
C THR A 202 15.59 7.72 -29.42
N THR A 203 16.82 7.28 -29.15
CA THR A 203 17.69 6.73 -30.21
C THR A 203 17.07 5.49 -30.85
N CYS A 204 16.53 4.57 -30.04
CA CYS A 204 15.84 3.38 -30.54
C CYS A 204 14.60 3.75 -31.37
N PHE A 205 13.80 4.72 -30.89
CA PHE A 205 12.62 5.21 -31.60
C PHE A 205 12.98 5.75 -32.99
N LEU A 206 14.01 6.59 -33.10
CA LEU A 206 14.43 7.18 -34.37
C LEU A 206 14.91 6.13 -35.38
N PHE A 207 15.68 5.13 -34.94
CA PHE A 207 16.12 4.05 -35.82
C PHE A 207 14.96 3.16 -36.28
N ASN A 208 14.07 2.75 -35.38
CA ASN A 208 12.90 1.96 -35.76
C ASN A 208 11.95 2.75 -36.67
N LEU A 209 11.78 4.06 -36.42
CA LEU A 209 10.96 4.94 -37.25
C LEU A 209 11.54 5.04 -38.66
N PHE A 210 12.85 5.26 -38.78
CA PHE A 210 13.54 5.28 -40.07
C PHE A 210 13.33 3.97 -40.83
N THR A 211 13.49 2.82 -40.17
CA THR A 211 13.27 1.51 -40.78
C THR A 211 11.81 1.34 -41.22
N VAL A 212 10.82 1.58 -40.35
CA VAL A 212 9.40 1.47 -40.67
C VAL A 212 9.03 2.36 -41.86
N VAL A 213 9.47 3.63 -41.87
CA VAL A 213 9.23 4.56 -42.99
C VAL A 213 9.87 4.04 -44.28
N THR A 214 11.10 3.53 -44.23
CA THR A 214 11.79 2.95 -45.40
C THR A 214 10.99 1.78 -45.99
N PHE A 215 10.50 0.88 -45.15
CA PHE A 215 9.64 -0.24 -45.57
C PHE A 215 8.30 0.24 -46.14
N MET A 216 7.72 1.31 -45.59
CA MET A 216 6.47 1.89 -46.12
C MET A 216 6.66 2.53 -47.49
N ILE A 217 7.81 3.18 -47.74
CA ILE A 217 8.13 3.76 -49.05
C ILE A 217 8.24 2.67 -50.12
N ASP A 218 8.91 1.55 -49.83
CA ASP A 218 9.05 0.42 -50.75
C ASP A 218 8.13 -0.77 -50.40
N TRP A 219 6.89 -0.46 -50.01
CA TRP A 219 5.95 -1.48 -49.51
C TRP A 219 5.67 -2.58 -50.54
N LYS A 220 5.53 -2.21 -51.82
CA LYS A 220 5.22 -3.17 -52.90
C LYS A 220 6.31 -4.25 -53.07
N SER A 221 7.57 -3.89 -52.84
CA SER A 221 8.69 -4.83 -52.90
C SER A 221 8.87 -5.55 -51.57
N SER A 222 8.79 -4.81 -50.46
CA SER A 222 9.20 -5.24 -49.12
C SER A 222 8.13 -6.00 -48.33
N SER A 223 6.86 -5.98 -48.77
CA SER A 223 5.74 -6.72 -48.14
C SER A 223 5.77 -8.24 -48.33
N LYS A 224 6.93 -8.78 -48.70
CA LYS A 224 7.18 -10.21 -48.95
C LYS A 224 7.96 -10.81 -47.80
N TYR A 225 7.65 -12.05 -47.41
CA TYR A 225 8.50 -12.78 -46.45
C TYR A 225 9.89 -13.02 -47.05
N PRO A 226 10.99 -13.07 -46.29
CA PRO A 226 11.11 -12.85 -44.85
C PRO A 226 11.19 -11.37 -44.45
N ALA A 227 11.35 -10.44 -45.40
CA ALA A 227 11.53 -9.00 -45.11
C ALA A 227 10.36 -8.39 -44.35
N LEU A 228 9.13 -8.82 -44.63
CA LEU A 228 7.91 -8.42 -43.91
C LEU A 228 7.99 -8.70 -42.39
N VAL A 229 8.73 -9.73 -41.96
CA VAL A 229 8.92 -10.02 -40.53
C VAL A 229 9.75 -8.93 -39.86
N ILE A 230 10.80 -8.45 -40.54
CA ILE A 230 11.66 -7.38 -40.03
C ILE A 230 10.83 -6.09 -39.85
N PHE A 231 9.92 -5.79 -40.79
CA PHE A 231 8.99 -4.68 -40.65
C PHE A 231 8.17 -4.76 -39.36
N TYR A 232 7.53 -5.90 -39.07
CA TYR A 232 6.72 -6.06 -37.87
C TYR A 232 7.53 -6.01 -36.57
N ILE A 233 8.76 -6.54 -36.56
CA ILE A 233 9.67 -6.40 -35.41
C ILE A 233 9.92 -4.92 -35.13
N ASN A 234 10.31 -4.14 -36.15
CA ASN A 234 10.59 -2.71 -35.97
C ASN A 234 9.34 -1.92 -35.60
N LEU A 235 8.16 -2.28 -36.14
CA LEU A 235 6.88 -1.68 -35.75
C LEU A 235 6.56 -1.94 -34.27
N CYS A 236 6.78 -3.17 -33.78
CA CYS A 236 6.59 -3.50 -32.36
C CYS A 236 7.52 -2.67 -31.47
N PHE A 237 8.82 -2.63 -31.79
CA PHE A 237 9.80 -1.85 -31.02
C PHE A 237 9.54 -0.34 -31.08
N LEU A 238 9.02 0.18 -32.21
CA LEU A 238 8.59 1.57 -32.32
C LEU A 238 7.50 1.91 -31.29
N ILE A 239 6.50 1.03 -31.15
CA ILE A 239 5.39 1.22 -30.19
C ILE A 239 5.88 1.05 -28.74
N VAL A 240 6.77 0.07 -28.49
CA VAL A 240 7.42 -0.08 -27.17
C VAL A 240 8.16 1.20 -26.78
N CYS A 241 8.91 1.80 -27.70
CA CYS A 241 9.59 3.06 -27.46
C CYS A 241 8.62 4.21 -27.15
N LEU A 242 7.45 4.29 -27.80
CA LEU A 242 6.41 5.26 -27.44
C LEU A 242 5.92 5.05 -26.00
N GLY A 243 5.72 3.79 -25.57
CA GLY A 243 5.36 3.46 -24.19
C GLY A 243 6.42 3.94 -23.18
N TRP A 244 7.70 3.68 -23.44
CA TRP A 244 8.79 4.15 -22.59
C TRP A 244 8.94 5.68 -22.58
N LEU A 245 8.67 6.35 -23.70
CA LEU A 245 8.75 7.81 -23.82
C LEU A 245 7.53 8.54 -23.22
N ALA A 246 6.41 7.85 -22.99
CA ALA A 246 5.18 8.43 -22.45
C ALA A 246 5.39 9.14 -21.10
N GLN A 247 6.32 8.63 -20.28
CA GLN A 247 6.64 9.22 -18.97
C GLN A 247 7.23 10.64 -19.04
N PHE A 248 7.77 11.06 -20.20
CA PHE A 248 8.36 12.39 -20.40
C PHE A 248 7.36 13.44 -20.91
N LEU A 249 6.10 13.05 -21.14
CA LEU A 249 5.03 14.02 -21.35
C LEU A 249 4.80 14.84 -20.07
N PRO A 250 4.31 16.09 -20.16
CA PRO A 250 4.04 16.90 -18.97
C PRO A 250 3.07 16.18 -18.02
N GLY A 251 3.53 15.87 -16.80
CA GLY A 251 2.77 15.09 -15.82
C GLY A 251 2.64 13.58 -16.11
N GLY A 252 3.22 13.10 -17.21
CA GLY A 252 3.05 11.72 -17.69
C GLY A 252 3.50 10.67 -16.69
N ARG A 253 4.72 10.80 -16.14
CA ARG A 253 5.23 9.87 -15.11
C ARG A 253 4.29 9.80 -13.90
N GLU A 254 3.76 10.93 -13.45
CA GLU A 254 2.98 11.00 -12.22
C GLU A 254 1.61 10.37 -12.45
N ASP A 255 1.01 10.59 -13.61
CA ASP A 255 -0.24 9.95 -14.02
C ASP A 255 -0.09 8.45 -14.26
N ILE A 256 1.09 7.98 -14.70
CA ILE A 256 1.36 6.56 -14.98
C ILE A 256 1.68 5.79 -13.70
N VAL A 257 2.48 6.35 -12.78
CA VAL A 257 3.09 5.62 -11.66
C VAL A 257 2.44 5.94 -10.31
N CYS A 258 1.94 7.17 -10.13
CA CYS A 258 1.37 7.61 -8.86
C CYS A 258 -0.15 7.51 -8.83
N ARG A 259 -0.68 7.27 -7.64
CA ARG A 259 -2.09 7.52 -7.32
C ARG A 259 -2.32 8.97 -6.92
N LYS A 260 -3.58 9.41 -6.88
CA LYS A 260 -3.94 10.78 -6.49
C LYS A 260 -3.52 11.14 -5.07
N ASP A 261 -3.45 10.15 -4.18
CA ASP A 261 -3.01 10.28 -2.78
C ASP A 261 -1.48 10.26 -2.62
N ARG A 262 -0.72 10.29 -3.74
CA ARG A 262 0.75 10.23 -3.80
C ARG A 262 1.36 8.88 -3.36
N THR A 263 0.55 7.83 -3.25
CA THR A 263 1.07 6.46 -3.06
C THR A 263 1.47 5.84 -4.40
N LEU A 264 2.33 4.82 -4.33
CA LEU A 264 2.72 4.02 -5.48
C LEU A 264 1.53 3.16 -5.97
N ARG A 265 1.33 3.07 -7.28
CA ARG A 265 0.36 2.13 -7.86
C ARG A 265 0.83 0.68 -7.70
N VAL A 266 -0.03 -0.13 -7.09
CA VAL A 266 0.17 -1.57 -6.89
C VAL A 266 -1.14 -2.30 -7.14
N GLY A 267 -1.10 -3.43 -7.84
CA GLY A 267 -2.30 -4.24 -8.11
C GLY A 267 -3.27 -3.64 -9.13
N GLU A 268 -2.77 -2.98 -10.17
CA GLU A 268 -3.60 -2.46 -11.27
C GLU A 268 -4.17 -3.61 -12.14
N PRO A 269 -5.36 -3.44 -12.76
CA PRO A 269 -6.18 -2.23 -12.85
C PRO A 269 -7.06 -1.99 -11.61
N ASN A 270 -7.14 -0.72 -11.17
CA ASN A 270 -8.08 -0.29 -10.14
C ASN A 270 -9.19 0.61 -10.74
N ALA A 271 -10.44 0.43 -10.31
CA ALA A 271 -11.61 1.14 -10.86
C ALA A 271 -11.64 2.64 -10.54
N ASP A 272 -11.00 3.05 -9.43
CA ASP A 272 -11.04 4.44 -8.94
C ASP A 272 -9.90 5.33 -9.50
N GLU A 273 -8.99 4.75 -10.28
CA GLU A 273 -7.79 5.42 -10.82
C GLU A 273 -7.84 5.52 -12.35
N ASN A 274 -6.95 6.36 -12.91
CA ASN A 274 -6.87 6.52 -14.36
C ASN A 274 -6.24 5.27 -15.03
N LEU A 275 -6.55 5.05 -16.31
CA LEU A 275 -6.03 3.92 -17.08
C LEU A 275 -4.60 4.13 -17.61
N SER A 276 -3.93 5.24 -17.28
CA SER A 276 -2.61 5.59 -17.86
C SER A 276 -1.56 4.50 -17.60
N CYS A 277 -1.54 3.94 -16.38
CA CYS A 277 -0.66 2.81 -16.03
C CYS A 277 -0.91 1.60 -16.93
N VAL A 278 -2.18 1.20 -17.09
CA VAL A 278 -2.59 0.03 -17.86
C VAL A 278 -2.32 0.22 -19.36
N VAL A 279 -2.59 1.41 -19.89
CA VAL A 279 -2.32 1.74 -21.30
C VAL A 279 -0.82 1.63 -21.58
N VAL A 280 0.03 2.22 -20.74
CA VAL A 280 1.49 2.13 -20.92
C VAL A 280 1.99 0.70 -20.72
N PHE A 281 1.43 -0.05 -19.77
CA PHE A 281 1.72 -1.48 -19.61
C PHE A 281 1.41 -2.24 -20.91
N VAL A 282 0.26 -2.04 -21.54
CA VAL A 282 -0.08 -2.68 -22.83
C VAL A 282 0.88 -2.25 -23.94
N LEU A 283 1.19 -0.95 -24.08
CA LEU A 283 2.11 -0.44 -25.10
C LEU A 283 3.52 -1.07 -24.99
N VAL A 284 3.99 -1.32 -23.77
CA VAL A 284 5.31 -1.91 -23.53
C VAL A 284 5.25 -3.44 -23.59
N TYR A 285 4.38 -4.07 -22.78
CA TYR A 285 4.36 -5.52 -22.59
C TYR A 285 3.88 -6.27 -23.83
N TYR A 286 2.69 -5.93 -24.36
CA TYR A 286 2.09 -6.64 -25.50
C TYR A 286 3.01 -6.57 -26.72
N PHE A 287 3.51 -5.38 -27.05
CA PHE A 287 4.36 -5.19 -28.23
C PHE A 287 5.79 -5.74 -28.02
N LEU A 288 6.32 -5.77 -26.80
CA LEU A 288 7.56 -6.47 -26.51
C LEU A 288 7.41 -7.98 -26.75
N MET A 289 6.34 -8.58 -26.22
CA MET A 289 6.07 -10.00 -26.41
C MET A 289 5.81 -10.32 -27.90
N ALA A 290 5.04 -9.48 -28.60
CA ALA A 290 4.83 -9.62 -30.05
C ALA A 290 6.15 -9.54 -30.82
N GLY A 291 7.02 -8.59 -30.47
CA GLY A 291 8.35 -8.45 -31.07
C GLY A 291 9.23 -9.70 -30.87
N ILE A 292 9.19 -10.31 -29.68
CA ILE A 292 9.90 -11.56 -29.39
C ILE A 292 9.34 -12.73 -30.22
N VAL A 293 8.01 -12.84 -30.35
CA VAL A 293 7.40 -13.89 -31.18
C VAL A 293 7.76 -13.70 -32.66
N TRP A 294 7.73 -12.45 -33.16
CA TRP A 294 8.19 -12.14 -34.51
C TRP A 294 9.69 -12.44 -34.71
N PHE A 295 10.53 -12.25 -33.70
CA PHE A 295 11.93 -12.68 -33.76
C PHE A 295 12.08 -14.21 -33.88
N VAL A 296 11.26 -14.99 -33.16
CA VAL A 296 11.22 -16.46 -33.34
C VAL A 296 10.76 -16.83 -34.76
N ILE A 297 9.76 -16.12 -35.31
CA ILE A 297 9.32 -16.32 -36.70
C ILE A 297 10.43 -15.96 -37.68
N LEU A 298 11.23 -14.92 -37.41
CA LEU A 298 12.37 -14.52 -38.22
C LEU A 298 13.46 -15.61 -38.23
N THR A 299 13.80 -16.16 -37.06
CA THR A 299 14.80 -17.24 -36.99
C THR A 299 14.31 -18.50 -37.70
N TYR A 300 13.02 -18.84 -37.58
CA TYR A 300 12.40 -19.91 -38.36
C TYR A 300 12.47 -19.64 -39.86
N ALA A 301 12.14 -18.42 -40.29
CA ALA A 301 12.21 -17.99 -41.68
C ALA A 301 13.63 -18.15 -42.26
N TYR A 302 14.64 -17.72 -41.51
CA TYR A 302 16.04 -17.88 -41.91
C TYR A 302 16.45 -19.35 -41.98
N HIS A 303 16.09 -20.16 -40.99
CA HIS A 303 16.38 -21.59 -40.98
C HIS A 303 15.86 -22.31 -42.24
N ILE A 304 14.59 -22.08 -42.59
CA ILE A 304 13.98 -22.64 -43.80
C ILE A 304 14.64 -22.07 -45.06
N SER A 305 15.03 -20.79 -45.04
CA SER A 305 15.74 -20.16 -46.16
C SER A 305 17.08 -20.84 -46.45
N PHE A 306 17.83 -21.23 -45.42
CA PHE A 306 19.09 -21.97 -45.59
C PHE A 306 18.89 -23.41 -46.07
N GLN A 307 17.76 -24.05 -45.73
CA GLN A 307 17.49 -25.44 -46.11
C GLN A 307 16.96 -25.63 -47.53
N ALA A 308 16.36 -24.61 -48.16
CA ALA A 308 15.59 -24.77 -49.39
C ALA A 308 15.92 -23.75 -50.48
N LEU A 309 17.17 -23.65 -50.93
CA LEU A 309 17.59 -22.73 -52.01
C LEU A 309 16.67 -22.86 -53.26
N GLY A 310 15.84 -21.85 -53.52
CA GLY A 310 15.13 -21.66 -54.80
C GLY A 310 13.60 -21.55 -54.78
N LYS A 311 12.88 -22.05 -53.75
CA LYS A 311 11.39 -21.97 -53.67
C LYS A 311 10.84 -21.56 -52.29
N ILE A 312 11.60 -20.78 -51.53
CA ILE A 312 11.31 -20.40 -50.14
C ILE A 312 10.12 -19.43 -50.04
N GLN A 313 10.08 -18.43 -50.91
CA GLN A 313 9.09 -17.35 -50.90
C GLN A 313 7.66 -17.88 -50.90
N GLU A 314 7.32 -18.72 -51.88
CA GLU A 314 5.97 -19.26 -52.06
C GLU A 314 5.52 -20.16 -50.91
N ARG A 315 6.47 -20.87 -50.26
CA ARG A 315 6.16 -21.74 -49.11
C ARG A 315 5.87 -20.93 -47.85
N MET A 316 6.57 -19.81 -47.68
CA MET A 316 6.39 -18.91 -46.54
C MET A 316 5.14 -18.05 -46.68
N ASP A 317 4.89 -17.50 -47.86
CA ASP A 317 3.72 -16.65 -48.11
C ASP A 317 2.41 -17.43 -47.85
N LYS A 318 2.37 -18.73 -48.19
CA LYS A 318 1.24 -19.62 -47.87
C LYS A 318 0.98 -19.82 -46.38
N LYS A 319 1.99 -19.60 -45.52
CA LYS A 319 1.89 -19.72 -44.07
C LYS A 319 1.72 -18.39 -43.35
N GLY A 320 1.70 -17.26 -44.08
CA GLY A 320 1.64 -15.92 -43.49
C GLY A 320 0.51 -15.76 -42.46
N ALA A 321 -0.70 -16.25 -42.75
CA ALA A 321 -1.83 -16.20 -41.83
C ALA A 321 -1.53 -16.84 -40.46
N TYR A 322 -0.82 -17.97 -40.44
CA TYR A 322 -0.44 -18.63 -39.18
C TYR A 322 0.60 -17.83 -38.39
N PHE A 323 1.58 -17.22 -39.07
CA PHE A 323 2.57 -16.36 -38.42
C PHE A 323 1.90 -15.18 -37.74
N HIS A 324 0.99 -14.50 -38.43
CA HIS A 324 0.22 -13.40 -37.84
C HIS A 324 -0.66 -13.86 -36.69
N LEU A 325 -1.39 -14.96 -36.84
CA LEU A 325 -2.25 -15.49 -35.78
C LEU A 325 -1.45 -15.74 -34.51
N VAL A 326 -0.30 -16.43 -34.61
CA VAL A 326 0.54 -16.74 -33.44
C VAL A 326 1.17 -15.47 -32.86
N ALA A 327 1.71 -14.59 -33.70
CA ALA A 327 2.42 -13.38 -33.26
C ALA A 327 1.53 -12.39 -32.50
N TRP A 328 0.24 -12.32 -32.83
CA TRP A 328 -0.69 -11.38 -32.20
C TRP A 328 -1.56 -12.03 -31.12
N SER A 329 -1.86 -13.33 -31.22
CA SER A 329 -2.70 -14.00 -30.21
C SER A 329 -1.92 -14.39 -28.96
N LEU A 330 -0.65 -14.81 -29.09
CA LEU A 330 0.14 -15.23 -27.93
C LEU A 330 0.33 -14.06 -26.93
N PRO A 331 0.74 -12.85 -27.34
CA PRO A 331 0.85 -11.71 -26.43
C PRO A 331 -0.48 -11.22 -25.86
N LEU A 332 -1.61 -11.52 -26.51
CA LEU A 332 -2.94 -11.15 -26.03
C LEU A 332 -3.41 -12.04 -24.87
N VAL A 333 -3.01 -13.31 -24.90
CA VAL A 333 -3.38 -14.31 -23.88
C VAL A 333 -2.51 -14.16 -22.63
N LEU A 334 -1.27 -13.68 -22.79
CA LEU A 334 -0.32 -13.40 -21.71
C LEU A 334 -0.68 -12.11 -20.96
#